data_AF-A0A1X0NTL4-F1
#
_entry.id   AF-A0A1X0NTL4-F1
#
_cell.length_a   1.000
_cell.length_b   1.000
_cell.length_c   1.000
_cell.angle_alpha   90.00
_cell.angle_beta   90.00
_cell.angle_gamma   90.00
#
_symmetry.space_group_name_H-M   'P 1'
#
loop_
_entity.id
_entity.type
_entity.pdbx_description
1 polymer ?
#
loop_
_entity_poly.entity_id
_entity_poly.type
_entity_poly.pdbx_seq_one_letter_code
_entity_poly.pdbx_strand_id
1 'polypeptide(L)'
;MRRVCLSKRTQVGTVPQLALRFNNNNNNSSSSNNHSNSGNTVGVELPDPPYALPTSSRFDAERGGMFDKNWLLQLPKQKPLLRNSVYLPSKEELWRTPAYQGLEIIAESLPYHDVLRYIMEHNFFFLFKTLLKSRDAPLPHVMYEDFMKCRTFSSLQNPPEEQFALSPTLLRSLLCMAAHQCILDPHYFTTCQMLFRRIEQQQSVSSEVLSAWVYCCAASGKVDDALTYAKYMADHDIPFDETVFSLMQHPSIDPVAAEHNAVSHAAKGLLLQRRLSGRLHTVYRSDSVAAHGMFVFYALTLSHAKKWEVIRAAASLGVGLTERTLSLAVEVYAREKGLRCGPKTVKAFSLFLARDGTVGNLLYVLLRTRKNELLPDFQGLAKTAFSVEEQKEILHCVEYRARRDEGFAAARSLLSTLVGEDEPHELFRALSHTVRANNSSGTADVGESDESSNMNAVVTSVQSILRDVDTLDKASSKASTTPTTSVAAGRGVEKTGEYRFTVKDENVLQEELEKLYDCNLPTSMRELAQMHILEEAELAERVKRLSEAWVNPDSL
;
A
#
# COMPACT_ATOMS: atom_id res chain seq x y z
N MET A 1 58.47 27.26 -15.18
CA MET A 1 59.37 27.73 -14.09
C MET A 1 58.64 28.86 -13.37
N ARG A 2 58.41 28.92 -12.05
CA ARG A 2 59.07 28.39 -10.85
C ARG A 2 58.04 27.85 -9.85
N ARG A 3 58.45 26.84 -9.08
CA ARG A 3 57.76 26.28 -7.90
C ARG A 3 57.81 27.27 -6.74
N VAL A 4 56.76 27.30 -5.92
CA VAL A 4 56.85 27.67 -4.50
C VAL A 4 56.00 26.68 -3.70
N CYS A 5 56.66 25.85 -2.89
CA CYS A 5 56.09 25.12 -1.76
C CYS A 5 56.37 25.93 -0.49
N LEU A 6 55.44 25.88 0.47
CA LEU A 6 55.60 26.02 1.93
C LEU A 6 54.21 25.70 2.53
N SER A 7 53.91 24.50 3.02
CA SER A 7 54.20 23.96 4.36
C SER A 7 53.85 24.91 5.52
N LYS A 8 52.74 24.63 6.21
CA LYS A 8 52.66 24.56 7.67
C LYS A 8 51.44 23.74 8.11
N ARG A 9 51.73 22.56 8.65
CA ARG A 9 50.84 21.69 9.43
C ARG A 9 50.58 22.34 10.79
N THR A 10 49.32 22.37 11.22
CA THR A 10 48.95 22.52 12.62
C THR A 10 48.29 21.22 13.06
N GLN A 11 48.86 20.59 14.08
CA GLN A 11 48.41 19.36 14.72
C GLN A 11 47.09 19.59 15.47
N VAL A 12 46.13 18.68 15.32
CA VAL A 12 45.04 18.49 16.28
C VAL A 12 44.84 17.00 16.52
N GLY A 13 45.07 16.59 17.78
CA GLY A 13 44.32 15.55 18.49
C GLY A 13 44.35 14.12 17.93
N THR A 14 45.32 13.34 18.39
CA THR A 14 45.31 11.88 18.43
C THR A 14 44.10 11.35 19.21
N VAL A 15 43.25 10.54 18.58
CA VAL A 15 42.26 9.66 19.25
C VAL A 15 42.70 8.21 18.99
N PRO A 16 42.63 7.28 19.96
CA PRO A 16 43.37 6.01 19.89
C PRO A 16 42.79 5.08 18.81
N GLN A 17 43.65 4.62 17.91
CA GLN A 17 43.37 3.50 17.01
C GLN A 17 43.34 2.20 17.83
N LEU A 18 42.16 1.64 18.05
CA LEU A 18 42.01 0.25 18.48
C LEU A 18 42.26 -0.64 17.25
N ALA A 19 43.46 -1.24 17.23
CA ALA A 19 43.88 -2.20 16.23
C ALA A 19 43.03 -3.47 16.31
N LEU A 20 42.14 -3.68 15.35
CA LEU A 20 41.55 -5.00 15.10
C LEU A 20 42.54 -5.82 14.29
N ARG A 21 43.27 -6.71 14.98
CA ARG A 21 44.06 -7.78 14.37
C ARG A 21 43.10 -8.71 13.61
N PHE A 22 43.22 -8.72 12.28
CA PHE A 22 42.69 -9.81 11.45
C PHE A 22 43.57 -11.03 11.67
N ASN A 23 43.01 -12.09 12.27
CA ASN A 23 43.64 -13.40 12.27
C ASN A 23 43.02 -14.23 11.15
N ASN A 24 43.74 -14.36 10.05
CA ASN A 24 43.48 -15.36 9.02
C ASN A 24 43.93 -16.72 9.56
N ASN A 25 43.04 -17.71 9.58
CA ASN A 25 43.44 -19.10 9.45
C ASN A 25 42.33 -19.93 8.82
N ASN A 26 42.63 -20.48 7.64
CA ASN A 26 41.95 -21.61 7.03
C ASN A 26 42.27 -22.88 7.82
N ASN A 27 41.26 -23.71 8.11
CA ASN A 27 41.20 -25.13 7.71
C ASN A 27 40.01 -25.89 8.33
N ASN A 28 39.28 -26.57 7.43
CA ASN A 28 38.55 -27.83 7.50
C ASN A 28 38.07 -28.45 8.84
N SER A 29 36.76 -28.74 8.84
CA SER A 29 36.04 -29.93 9.34
C SER A 29 36.34 -30.46 10.75
N SER A 30 35.34 -30.42 11.64
CA SER A 30 34.68 -31.59 12.24
C SER A 30 33.72 -31.16 13.35
N SER A 31 32.56 -31.83 13.40
CA SER A 31 31.57 -31.73 14.47
C SER A 31 32.18 -31.97 15.84
N SER A 32 31.92 -31.09 16.81
CA SER A 32 32.01 -31.36 18.25
C SER A 32 31.27 -30.27 19.02
N ASN A 33 30.28 -30.69 19.81
CA ASN A 33 29.62 -29.88 20.82
C ASN A 33 30.63 -29.17 21.71
N ASN A 34 30.40 -27.88 22.00
CA ASN A 34 30.70 -27.31 23.30
C ASN A 34 29.82 -26.10 23.60
N HIS A 35 29.08 -26.20 24.70
CA HIS A 35 28.52 -25.08 25.44
C HIS A 35 29.64 -24.19 26.01
N SER A 36 29.26 -22.98 26.40
CA SER A 36 30.03 -21.91 27.06
C SER A 36 31.03 -21.17 26.17
N ASN A 37 30.63 -20.01 25.63
CA ASN A 37 30.70 -18.75 26.36
C ASN A 37 30.07 -17.64 25.50
N SER A 38 29.12 -16.91 26.08
CA SER A 38 28.52 -15.71 25.50
C SER A 38 29.58 -14.62 25.38
N GLY A 39 30.31 -14.62 24.27
CA GLY A 39 30.97 -13.43 23.77
C GLY A 39 29.89 -12.52 23.19
N ASN A 40 29.41 -11.57 23.99
CA ASN A 40 28.63 -10.43 23.52
C ASN A 40 29.42 -9.72 22.41
N THR A 41 29.19 -10.10 21.15
CA THR A 41 29.31 -9.14 20.06
C THR A 41 28.14 -8.19 20.27
N VAL A 42 28.41 -7.04 20.88
CA VAL A 42 27.45 -5.94 21.02
C VAL A 42 27.09 -5.50 19.60
N GLY A 43 26.07 -6.13 19.02
CA GLY A 43 25.43 -5.68 17.81
C GLY A 43 24.79 -4.33 18.12
N VAL A 44 24.96 -3.36 17.22
CA VAL A 44 24.28 -2.07 17.36
C VAL A 44 22.79 -2.32 17.13
N GLU A 45 21.99 -2.27 18.20
CA GLU A 45 20.54 -2.35 18.11
C GLU A 45 19.99 -1.00 17.60
N LEU A 46 19.51 -0.99 16.35
CA LEU A 46 18.88 0.19 15.76
C LEU A 46 17.36 0.16 15.98
N PRO A 47 16.73 1.28 16.36
CA PRO A 47 15.28 1.35 16.56
C PRO A 47 14.52 1.13 15.24
N ASP A 48 13.32 0.58 15.35
CA ASP A 48 12.40 0.40 14.22
C ASP A 48 11.47 1.60 14.04
N PRO A 49 11.30 2.13 12.82
CA PRO A 49 10.30 3.15 12.56
C PRO A 49 8.87 2.59 12.76
N PRO A 50 7.97 3.34 13.41
CA PRO A 50 6.65 2.83 13.79
C PRO A 50 5.61 2.91 12.66
N TYR A 51 5.82 2.19 11.56
CA TYR A 51 4.92 2.19 10.40
C TYR A 51 3.49 1.70 10.70
N ALA A 52 3.33 0.92 11.77
CA ALA A 52 2.08 0.24 12.14
C ALA A 52 1.53 -0.74 11.08
N LEU A 53 2.36 -1.15 10.12
CA LEU A 53 2.00 -2.16 9.12
C LEU A 53 1.94 -3.57 9.74
N PRO A 54 1.02 -4.43 9.26
CA PRO A 54 0.91 -5.79 9.73
C PRO A 54 2.05 -6.70 9.29
N THR A 55 2.40 -7.63 10.17
CA THR A 55 3.42 -8.67 9.98
C THR A 55 2.86 -9.97 9.40
N SER A 56 1.58 -10.00 8.98
CA SER A 56 0.98 -11.18 8.36
C SER A 56 1.56 -11.42 6.96
N SER A 57 1.65 -12.69 6.56
CA SER A 57 2.18 -13.09 5.23
C SER A 57 1.37 -12.50 4.06
N ARG A 58 0.08 -12.21 4.29
CA ARG A 58 -0.80 -11.59 3.32
C ARG A 58 -0.28 -10.23 2.85
N PHE A 59 0.32 -9.45 3.76
CA PHE A 59 0.75 -8.06 3.52
C PHE A 59 2.27 -7.89 3.37
N ASP A 60 2.97 -8.95 2.96
CA ASP A 60 4.42 -8.92 2.73
C ASP A 60 4.82 -7.92 1.64
N ALA A 61 3.97 -7.76 0.62
CA ALA A 61 4.19 -6.79 -0.47
C ALA A 61 4.21 -5.36 0.07
N GLU A 62 3.26 -4.98 0.94
CA GLU A 62 3.14 -3.66 1.54
C GLU A 62 4.30 -3.32 2.48
N ARG A 63 5.00 -4.35 3.00
CA ARG A 63 6.25 -4.18 3.75
C ARG A 63 7.48 -4.03 2.85
N GLY A 64 7.36 -4.24 1.53
CA GLY A 64 8.47 -4.13 0.57
C GLY A 64 9.14 -2.76 0.54
N GLY A 65 8.40 -1.70 0.87
CA GLY A 65 8.94 -0.33 0.97
C GLY A 65 9.56 0.04 2.31
N MET A 66 9.53 -0.86 3.31
CA MET A 66 10.15 -0.62 4.61
C MET A 66 11.67 -0.69 4.51
N PHE A 67 12.36 0.18 5.25
CA PHE A 67 13.81 0.17 5.30
C PHE A 67 14.33 -1.08 6.06
N ASP A 68 15.15 -1.90 5.41
CA ASP A 68 15.74 -3.10 6.01
C ASP A 68 17.08 -2.78 6.69
N LYS A 69 17.14 -2.94 8.02
CA LYS A 69 18.38 -2.80 8.80
C LYS A 69 19.47 -3.79 8.38
N ASN A 70 19.11 -4.96 7.84
CA ASN A 70 20.10 -5.92 7.34
C ASN A 70 20.85 -5.37 6.12
N TRP A 71 20.24 -4.48 5.34
CA TRP A 71 20.92 -3.81 4.24
C TRP A 71 22.07 -2.93 4.75
N LEU A 72 21.91 -2.24 5.89
CA LEU A 72 23.00 -1.48 6.53
C LEU A 72 24.19 -2.36 6.90
N LEU A 73 23.94 -3.58 7.38
CA LEU A 73 24.99 -4.56 7.70
C LEU A 73 25.72 -5.07 6.45
N GLN A 74 25.09 -4.99 5.28
CA GLN A 74 25.66 -5.39 4.00
C GLN A 74 26.46 -4.27 3.31
N LEU A 75 26.25 -2.99 3.68
CA LEU A 75 26.95 -1.84 3.09
C LEU A 75 28.49 -1.99 3.01
N PRO A 76 29.20 -2.50 4.04
CA PRO A 76 30.64 -2.69 3.95
C PRO A 76 31.08 -3.63 2.81
N LYS A 77 30.23 -4.60 2.43
CA LYS A 77 30.51 -5.53 1.33
C LYS A 77 30.41 -4.85 -0.04
N GLN A 78 29.63 -3.77 -0.16
CA GLN A 78 29.45 -3.01 -1.40
C GLN A 78 30.57 -1.99 -1.63
N LYS A 79 31.27 -1.56 -0.57
CA LYS A 79 32.36 -0.58 -0.63
C LYS A 79 33.44 -0.85 -1.72
N PRO A 80 33.99 -2.07 -1.89
CA PRO A 80 34.97 -2.31 -2.96
C PRO A 80 34.36 -2.18 -4.37
N LEU A 81 33.11 -2.62 -4.55
CA LEU A 81 32.41 -2.51 -5.84
C LEU A 81 32.21 -1.05 -6.22
N LEU A 82 31.69 -0.24 -5.28
CA LEU A 82 31.48 1.19 -5.47
C LEU A 82 32.79 1.97 -5.66
N ARG A 83 33.89 1.52 -5.05
CA ARG A 83 35.20 2.14 -5.26
C ARG A 83 35.73 1.87 -6.67
N ASN A 84 35.48 0.69 -7.21
CA ASN A 84 35.93 0.30 -8.54
C ASN A 84 35.05 0.93 -9.65
N SER A 85 33.77 1.18 -9.39
CA SER A 85 32.85 1.76 -10.37
C SER A 85 33.13 3.24 -10.71
N VAL A 86 34.02 3.92 -9.99
CA VAL A 86 34.40 5.32 -10.26
C VAL A 86 35.41 5.44 -11.39
N TYR A 87 36.09 4.36 -11.76
CA TYR A 87 37.09 4.39 -12.84
C TYR A 87 36.41 4.34 -14.21
N LEU A 88 36.87 5.22 -15.11
CA LEU A 88 36.46 5.21 -16.51
C LEU A 88 37.07 4.01 -17.25
N PRO A 89 36.39 3.48 -18.28
CA PRO A 89 36.95 2.45 -19.14
C PRO A 89 38.20 2.95 -19.87
N SER A 90 39.03 2.01 -20.33
CA SER A 90 40.21 2.36 -21.14
C SER A 90 39.79 2.95 -22.49
N LYS A 91 40.68 3.73 -23.13
CA LYS A 91 40.41 4.32 -24.44
C LYS A 91 40.13 3.25 -25.48
N GLU A 92 40.92 2.18 -25.48
CA GLU A 92 40.83 1.08 -26.45
C GLU A 92 39.53 0.30 -26.27
N GLU A 93 39.08 0.13 -25.03
CA GLU A 93 37.79 -0.49 -24.70
C GLU A 93 36.64 0.40 -25.14
N LEU A 94 36.64 1.68 -24.76
CA LEU A 94 35.59 2.63 -25.13
C LEU A 94 35.47 2.79 -26.65
N TRP A 95 36.59 2.79 -27.38
CA TRP A 95 36.61 2.90 -28.84
C TRP A 95 36.05 1.65 -29.54
N ARG A 96 36.07 0.50 -28.87
CA ARG A 96 35.51 -0.78 -29.38
C ARG A 96 34.06 -0.99 -28.96
N THR A 97 33.56 -0.21 -28.01
CA THR A 97 32.18 -0.28 -27.53
C THR A 97 31.18 0.06 -28.64
N PRO A 98 30.00 -0.60 -28.70
CA PRO A 98 28.94 -0.24 -29.62
C PRO A 98 28.54 1.24 -29.48
N ALA A 99 28.16 1.88 -30.60
CA ALA A 99 27.92 3.33 -30.64
C ALA A 99 26.89 3.81 -29.60
N TYR A 100 25.76 3.10 -29.44
CA TYR A 100 24.72 3.48 -28.47
C TYR A 100 25.26 3.49 -27.03
N GLN A 101 25.99 2.45 -26.64
CA GLN A 101 26.54 2.29 -25.31
C GLN A 101 27.69 3.28 -25.07
N GLY A 102 28.52 3.52 -26.09
CA GLY A 102 29.57 4.55 -26.03
C GLY A 102 29.00 5.95 -25.81
N LEU A 103 27.92 6.30 -26.52
CA LEU A 103 27.23 7.58 -26.35
C LEU A 103 26.63 7.74 -24.95
N GLU A 104 26.00 6.70 -24.39
CA GLU A 104 25.47 6.74 -23.03
C GLU A 104 26.58 6.91 -21.99
N ILE A 105 27.67 6.14 -22.07
CA ILE A 105 28.81 6.24 -21.15
C ILE A 105 29.43 7.66 -21.18
N ILE A 106 29.58 8.21 -22.38
CA ILE A 106 30.11 9.56 -22.57
C ILE A 106 29.12 10.58 -21.99
N ALA A 107 27.83 10.49 -22.34
CA ALA A 107 26.79 11.40 -21.85
C ALA A 107 26.67 11.40 -20.32
N GLU A 108 26.74 10.24 -19.65
CA GLU A 108 26.71 10.16 -18.17
C GLU A 108 27.89 10.88 -17.50
N SER A 109 29.00 11.05 -18.23
CA SER A 109 30.23 11.66 -17.71
C SER A 109 30.35 13.16 -18.05
N LEU A 110 29.56 13.68 -18.99
CA LEU A 110 29.60 15.07 -19.41
C LEU A 110 28.64 15.97 -18.59
N PRO A 111 28.90 17.29 -18.55
CA PRO A 111 27.96 18.25 -17.96
C PRO A 111 26.60 18.24 -18.66
N TYR A 112 25.53 18.46 -17.90
CA TYR A 112 24.14 18.38 -18.37
C TYR A 112 23.88 19.21 -19.65
N HIS A 113 24.28 20.49 -19.66
CA HIS A 113 24.05 21.37 -20.80
C HIS A 113 24.93 21.05 -22.02
N ASP A 114 26.11 20.46 -21.83
CA ASP A 114 26.95 20.03 -22.94
C ASP A 114 26.30 18.84 -23.66
N VAL A 115 25.73 17.89 -22.92
CA VAL A 115 24.99 16.77 -23.49
C VAL A 115 23.73 17.25 -24.20
N LEU A 116 22.97 18.20 -23.63
CA LEU A 116 21.83 18.81 -24.31
C LEU A 116 22.22 19.45 -25.65
N ARG A 117 23.38 20.13 -25.72
CA ARG A 117 23.91 20.67 -26.98
C ARG A 117 24.15 19.56 -28.00
N TYR A 118 24.79 18.46 -27.62
CA TYR A 118 25.01 17.32 -28.51
C TYR A 118 23.69 16.66 -28.96
N ILE A 119 22.72 16.53 -28.06
CA ILE A 119 21.39 16.00 -28.41
C ILE A 119 20.71 16.91 -29.44
N MET A 120 20.75 18.22 -29.23
CA MET A 120 20.15 19.20 -30.14
C MET A 120 20.84 19.22 -31.51
N GLU A 121 22.17 19.12 -31.53
CA GLU A 121 22.97 19.15 -32.77
C GLU A 121 22.79 17.87 -33.60
N HIS A 122 22.67 16.70 -32.96
CA HIS A 122 22.65 15.40 -33.64
C HIS A 122 21.30 14.65 -33.57
N ASN A 123 20.29 15.21 -32.92
CA ASN A 123 18.95 14.62 -32.73
C ASN A 123 18.94 13.32 -31.94
N PHE A 124 19.87 13.16 -30.99
CA PHE A 124 19.95 11.97 -30.14
C PHE A 124 18.96 12.02 -28.97
N PHE A 125 17.66 12.22 -29.26
CA PHE A 125 16.63 12.39 -28.23
C PHE A 125 16.45 11.16 -27.32
N PHE A 126 16.91 9.99 -27.73
CA PHE A 126 16.94 8.80 -26.88
C PHE A 126 17.83 9.00 -25.63
N LEU A 127 18.82 9.89 -25.68
CA LEU A 127 19.70 10.22 -24.55
C LEU A 127 19.04 11.10 -23.47
N PHE A 128 17.81 11.57 -23.67
CA PHE A 128 17.10 12.32 -22.60
C PHE A 128 16.95 11.50 -21.32
N LYS A 129 16.78 10.18 -21.43
CA LYS A 129 16.75 9.29 -20.25
C LYS A 129 18.07 9.28 -19.50
N THR A 130 19.19 9.28 -20.22
CA THR A 130 20.54 9.34 -19.64
C THR A 130 20.76 10.64 -18.86
N LEU A 131 20.23 11.75 -19.36
CA LEU A 131 20.34 13.06 -18.70
C LEU A 131 19.62 13.15 -17.35
N LEU A 132 18.64 12.29 -17.08
CA LEU A 132 17.97 12.21 -15.77
C LEU A 132 18.95 11.90 -14.63
N LYS A 133 20.09 11.27 -14.94
CA LYS A 133 21.15 10.93 -13.97
C LYS A 133 22.27 11.97 -13.87
N SER A 134 22.26 13.02 -14.70
CA SER A 134 23.40 13.93 -14.78
C SER A 134 23.70 14.49 -13.39
N ARG A 135 24.98 14.57 -13.04
CA ARG A 135 25.43 15.02 -11.72
C ARG A 135 24.92 16.43 -11.37
N ASP A 136 24.75 17.26 -12.38
CA ASP A 136 24.31 18.65 -12.34
C ASP A 136 22.91 18.85 -12.95
N ALA A 137 22.12 17.78 -13.11
CA ALA A 137 20.75 17.88 -13.57
C ALA A 137 19.91 18.79 -12.64
N PRO A 138 19.14 19.75 -13.19
CA PRO A 138 18.26 20.60 -12.39
C PRO A 138 16.99 19.85 -11.96
N LEU A 139 16.10 20.53 -11.24
CA LEU A 139 14.79 19.97 -10.89
C LEU A 139 13.97 19.60 -12.14
N PRO A 140 13.11 18.58 -12.07
CA PRO A 140 12.49 17.97 -13.25
C PRO A 140 11.62 18.92 -14.09
N HIS A 141 11.07 19.99 -13.50
CA HIS A 141 10.35 21.01 -14.27
C HIS A 141 11.29 21.80 -15.20
N VAL A 142 12.52 22.09 -14.77
CA VAL A 142 13.54 22.73 -15.62
C VAL A 142 14.01 21.76 -16.70
N MET A 143 14.18 20.49 -16.34
CA MET A 143 14.56 19.45 -17.31
C MET A 143 13.52 19.31 -18.42
N TYR A 144 12.23 19.29 -18.08
CA TYR A 144 11.15 19.30 -19.06
C TYR A 144 11.26 20.47 -20.04
N GLU A 145 11.45 21.70 -19.53
CA GLU A 145 11.61 22.89 -20.36
C GLU A 145 12.84 22.80 -21.27
N ASP A 146 13.95 22.26 -20.76
CA ASP A 146 15.16 22.08 -21.56
C ASP A 146 15.01 20.99 -22.63
N PHE A 147 14.29 19.91 -22.35
CA PHE A 147 13.95 18.89 -23.34
C PHE A 147 13.07 19.47 -24.45
N MET A 148 12.07 20.26 -24.09
CA MET A 148 11.23 20.95 -25.07
C MET A 148 12.03 21.96 -25.90
N LYS A 149 12.92 22.75 -25.29
CA LYS A 149 13.86 23.62 -26.02
C LYS A 149 14.74 22.84 -26.99
N CYS A 150 15.26 21.69 -26.58
CA CYS A 150 16.08 20.85 -27.45
C CYS A 150 15.29 20.33 -28.66
N ARG A 151 14.02 19.95 -28.47
CA ARG A 151 13.13 19.57 -29.58
C ARG A 151 12.82 20.75 -30.51
N THR A 152 12.72 21.97 -29.98
CA THR A 152 12.47 23.18 -30.77
C THR A 152 13.66 23.57 -31.64
N PHE A 153 14.87 23.50 -31.11
CA PHE A 153 16.09 23.97 -31.78
C PHE A 153 16.93 22.86 -32.39
N SER A 154 16.38 21.65 -32.50
CA SER A 154 17.09 20.51 -33.07
C SER A 154 17.36 20.68 -34.56
N SER A 155 18.47 20.10 -35.01
CA SER A 155 18.91 20.21 -36.41
C SER A 155 17.99 19.47 -37.39
N LEU A 156 17.33 18.39 -36.95
CA LEU A 156 16.28 17.70 -37.71
C LEU A 156 14.93 18.03 -37.09
N GLN A 157 13.99 18.41 -37.95
CA GLN A 157 12.61 18.73 -37.58
C GLN A 157 11.69 17.70 -38.21
N ASN A 158 11.06 16.87 -37.38
CA ASN A 158 9.94 16.03 -37.78
C ASN A 158 8.66 16.86 -37.84
N PRO A 159 7.54 16.30 -38.34
CA PRO A 159 6.24 16.94 -38.21
C PRO A 159 5.95 17.30 -36.73
N PRO A 160 5.32 18.46 -36.46
CA PRO A 160 5.21 19.00 -35.12
C PRO A 160 4.51 18.06 -34.13
N GLU A 161 3.55 17.27 -34.60
CA GLU A 161 2.83 16.26 -33.82
C GLU A 161 3.74 15.16 -33.23
N GLU A 162 4.85 14.83 -33.90
CA GLU A 162 5.83 13.83 -33.46
C GLU A 162 7.08 14.48 -32.87
N GLN A 163 7.45 15.67 -33.37
CA GLN A 163 8.67 16.37 -32.97
C GLN A 163 8.63 16.79 -31.51
N PHE A 164 7.50 17.35 -31.08
CA PHE A 164 7.32 17.91 -29.73
C PHE A 164 6.73 16.92 -28.73
N ALA A 165 6.35 15.72 -29.18
CA ALA A 165 5.87 14.66 -28.32
C ALA A 165 7.04 13.98 -27.58
N LEU A 166 7.07 14.12 -26.26
CA LEU A 166 7.96 13.33 -25.41
C LEU A 166 7.31 11.96 -25.11
N SER A 167 8.15 10.94 -24.94
CA SER A 167 7.63 9.60 -24.62
C SER A 167 6.93 9.61 -23.26
N PRO A 168 5.78 8.92 -23.11
CA PRO A 168 5.07 8.77 -21.83
C PRO A 168 5.98 8.32 -20.68
N THR A 169 6.89 7.39 -20.95
CA THR A 169 7.86 6.89 -19.96
C THR A 169 8.76 8.00 -19.42
N LEU A 170 9.24 8.91 -20.28
CA LEU A 170 10.08 10.04 -19.85
C LEU A 170 9.29 11.03 -19.00
N LEU A 171 8.04 11.33 -19.40
CA LEU A 171 7.14 12.20 -18.64
C LEU A 171 6.80 11.58 -17.26
N ARG A 172 6.56 10.27 -17.21
CA ARG A 172 6.38 9.50 -15.98
C ARG A 172 7.61 9.63 -15.07
N SER A 173 8.82 9.42 -15.59
CA SER A 173 10.05 9.54 -14.80
C SER A 173 10.22 10.96 -14.23
N LEU A 174 10.00 12.01 -15.04
CA LEU A 174 10.06 13.41 -14.59
C LEU A 174 9.05 13.72 -13.48
N LEU A 175 7.80 13.26 -13.62
CA LEU A 175 6.77 13.45 -12.61
C LEU A 175 7.03 12.60 -11.36
N CYS A 176 7.54 11.37 -11.48
CA CYS A 176 7.93 10.59 -10.32
C CYS A 176 9.12 11.21 -9.57
N MET A 177 10.10 11.78 -10.29
CA MET A 177 11.16 12.59 -9.67
C MET A 177 10.58 13.80 -8.93
N ALA A 178 9.57 14.45 -9.53
CA ALA A 178 8.88 15.58 -8.91
C ALA A 178 8.11 15.16 -7.64
N ALA A 179 7.42 14.02 -7.67
CA ALA A 179 6.77 13.42 -6.52
C ALA A 179 7.78 13.08 -5.42
N HIS A 180 8.92 12.47 -5.77
CA HIS A 180 9.99 12.19 -4.81
C HIS A 180 10.52 13.47 -4.16
N GLN A 181 10.71 14.54 -4.94
CA GLN A 181 11.07 15.85 -4.39
C GLN A 181 9.98 16.42 -3.48
N CYS A 182 8.70 16.20 -3.78
CA CYS A 182 7.59 16.61 -2.93
C CYS A 182 7.53 15.85 -1.59
N ILE A 183 8.01 14.60 -1.52
CA ILE A 183 8.18 13.87 -0.26
C ILE A 183 9.21 14.59 0.61
N LEU A 184 10.31 15.04 0.01
CA LEU A 184 11.40 15.73 0.70
C LEU A 184 11.05 17.18 1.07
N ASP A 185 10.36 17.89 0.17
CA ASP A 185 9.90 19.27 0.35
C ASP A 185 8.49 19.48 -0.23
N PRO A 186 7.45 19.50 0.63
CA PRO A 186 6.07 19.72 0.20
C PRO A 186 5.82 21.06 -0.51
N HIS A 187 6.66 22.08 -0.31
CA HIS A 187 6.49 23.39 -0.93
C HIS A 187 6.75 23.38 -2.44
N TYR A 188 7.44 22.35 -2.94
CA TYR A 188 7.68 22.16 -4.36
C TYR A 188 6.39 21.84 -5.16
N PHE A 189 5.29 21.48 -4.49
CA PHE A 189 4.02 21.11 -5.13
C PHE A 189 3.47 22.20 -6.07
N THR A 190 3.56 23.47 -5.69
CA THR A 190 3.05 24.57 -6.53
C THR A 190 3.74 24.61 -7.90
N THR A 191 5.06 24.40 -7.92
CA THR A 191 5.83 24.30 -9.15
C THR A 191 5.47 23.02 -9.92
N CYS A 192 5.23 21.91 -9.23
CA CYS A 192 4.75 20.67 -9.86
C CYS A 192 3.39 20.86 -10.53
N GLN A 193 2.48 21.62 -9.92
CA GLN A 193 1.18 21.95 -10.50
C GLN A 193 1.32 22.81 -11.76
N MET A 194 2.24 23.78 -11.77
CA MET A 194 2.56 24.56 -12.96
C MET A 194 3.16 23.68 -14.07
N LEU A 195 4.06 22.77 -13.72
CA LEU A 195 4.63 21.79 -14.64
C LEU A 195 3.53 20.90 -15.24
N PHE A 196 2.66 20.32 -14.42
CA PHE A 196 1.60 19.43 -14.88
C PHE A 196 0.65 20.12 -15.85
N ARG A 197 0.25 21.37 -15.56
CA ARG A 197 -0.57 22.16 -16.50
C ARG A 197 0.11 22.37 -17.85
N ARG A 198 1.44 22.57 -17.87
CA ARG A 198 2.19 22.69 -19.14
C ARG A 198 2.23 21.37 -19.88
N ILE A 199 2.48 20.26 -19.18
CA ILE A 199 2.46 18.91 -19.76
C ILE A 199 1.07 18.62 -20.35
N GLU A 200 0.00 18.90 -19.62
CA GLU A 200 -1.38 18.70 -20.07
C GLU A 200 -1.72 19.51 -21.34
N GLN A 201 -1.18 20.72 -21.46
CA GLN A 201 -1.39 21.59 -22.62
C GLN A 201 -0.51 21.23 -23.84
N GLN A 202 0.67 20.66 -23.60
CA GLN A 202 1.71 20.48 -24.63
C GLN A 202 1.89 19.02 -25.05
N GLN A 203 1.50 18.05 -24.22
CA GLN A 203 1.77 16.63 -24.38
C GLN A 203 0.47 15.82 -24.37
N SER A 204 0.52 14.59 -24.89
CA SER A 204 -0.57 13.64 -24.73
C SER A 204 -0.64 13.14 -23.28
N VAL A 205 -1.78 13.31 -22.63
CA VAL A 205 -2.01 12.87 -21.25
C VAL A 205 -2.37 11.38 -21.23
N SER A 206 -1.37 10.53 -20.96
CA SER A 206 -1.54 9.07 -20.85
C SER A 206 -1.85 8.63 -19.41
N SER A 207 -2.20 7.35 -19.24
CA SER A 207 -2.33 6.70 -17.92
C SER A 207 -1.08 6.85 -17.06
N GLU A 208 0.11 6.72 -17.65
CA GLU A 208 1.40 6.91 -16.98
C GLU A 208 1.53 8.30 -16.37
N VAL A 209 1.17 9.33 -17.13
CA VAL A 209 1.26 10.74 -16.72
C VAL A 209 0.24 11.08 -15.65
N LEU A 210 -1.02 10.64 -15.81
CA LEU A 210 -2.07 10.86 -14.82
C LEU A 210 -1.78 10.13 -13.50
N SER A 211 -1.32 8.88 -13.57
CA SER A 211 -0.94 8.12 -12.38
C SER A 211 0.21 8.81 -11.64
N ALA A 212 1.23 9.27 -12.37
CA ALA A 212 2.36 10.00 -11.79
C ALA A 212 1.92 11.34 -11.18
N TRP A 213 0.94 12.01 -11.77
CA TRP A 213 0.34 13.21 -11.18
C TRP A 213 -0.45 12.91 -9.90
N VAL A 214 -1.24 11.84 -9.86
CA VAL A 214 -1.88 11.35 -8.62
C VAL A 214 -0.82 11.12 -7.54
N TYR A 215 0.32 10.52 -7.90
CA TYR A 215 1.43 10.33 -6.97
C TYR A 215 2.05 11.66 -6.51
N CYS A 216 2.25 12.66 -7.38
CA CYS A 216 2.67 14.01 -6.97
C CYS A 216 1.72 14.61 -5.93
N CYS A 217 0.40 14.57 -6.18
CA CYS A 217 -0.60 15.06 -5.24
C CYS A 217 -0.54 14.32 -3.89
N ALA A 218 -0.42 13.00 -3.92
CA ALA A 218 -0.29 12.18 -2.72
C ALA A 218 1.00 12.52 -1.94
N ALA A 219 2.14 12.63 -2.62
CA ALA A 219 3.43 12.98 -2.02
C ALA A 219 3.40 14.33 -1.31
N SER A 220 2.66 15.30 -1.84
CA SER A 220 2.46 16.62 -1.23
C SER A 220 1.36 16.68 -0.15
N GLY A 221 0.75 15.55 0.20
CA GLY A 221 -0.30 15.46 1.21
C GLY A 221 -1.67 15.99 0.76
N LYS A 222 -1.90 16.15 -0.54
CA LYS A 222 -3.14 16.61 -1.18
C LYS A 222 -4.06 15.43 -1.48
N VAL A 223 -4.63 14.86 -0.42
CA VAL A 223 -5.42 13.61 -0.47
C VAL A 223 -6.67 13.74 -1.35
N ASP A 224 -7.46 14.80 -1.15
CA ASP A 224 -8.70 15.00 -1.90
C ASP A 224 -8.43 15.19 -3.41
N ASP A 225 -7.42 16.00 -3.77
CA ASP A 225 -7.02 16.22 -5.17
C ASP A 225 -6.55 14.91 -5.81
N ALA A 226 -5.68 14.17 -5.13
CA ALA A 226 -5.16 12.89 -5.61
C ALA A 226 -6.29 11.87 -5.88
N LEU A 227 -7.22 11.71 -4.94
CA LEU A 227 -8.37 10.81 -5.11
C LEU A 227 -9.36 11.30 -6.17
N THR A 228 -9.52 12.62 -6.33
CA THR A 228 -10.36 13.19 -7.39
C THR A 228 -9.79 12.87 -8.77
N TYR A 229 -8.48 13.01 -8.98
CA TYR A 229 -7.84 12.60 -10.22
C TYR A 229 -7.88 11.08 -10.43
N ALA A 230 -7.73 10.29 -9.37
CA ALA A 230 -7.86 8.83 -9.47
C ALA A 230 -9.30 8.40 -9.83
N LYS A 231 -10.30 9.09 -9.28
CA LYS A 231 -11.72 8.91 -9.64
C LYS A 231 -11.98 9.33 -11.09
N TYR A 232 -11.42 10.45 -11.52
CA TYR A 232 -11.48 10.86 -12.93
C TYR A 232 -10.91 9.78 -13.85
N MET A 233 -9.74 9.21 -13.51
CA MET A 233 -9.16 8.10 -14.27
C MET A 233 -10.09 6.88 -14.29
N ALA A 234 -10.67 6.51 -13.15
CA ALA A 234 -11.64 5.43 -13.08
C ALA A 234 -12.84 5.70 -13.99
N ASP A 235 -13.46 6.88 -13.89
CA ASP A 235 -14.65 7.28 -14.63
C ASP A 235 -14.44 7.37 -16.16
N HIS A 236 -13.19 7.42 -16.61
CA HIS A 236 -12.81 7.40 -18.04
C HIS A 236 -12.10 6.10 -18.45
N ASP A 237 -12.16 5.05 -17.62
CA ASP A 237 -11.56 3.74 -17.85
C ASP A 237 -10.05 3.79 -18.17
N ILE A 238 -9.35 4.75 -17.57
CA ILE A 238 -7.90 4.92 -17.68
C ILE A 238 -7.24 4.08 -16.57
N PRO A 239 -6.45 3.03 -16.90
CA PRO A 239 -5.82 2.18 -15.90
C PRO A 239 -4.77 2.95 -15.09
N PHE A 240 -4.55 2.56 -13.83
CA PHE A 240 -3.48 3.12 -13.01
C PHE A 240 -2.16 2.42 -13.36
N ASP A 241 -1.10 3.20 -13.56
CA ASP A 241 0.20 2.66 -13.97
C ASP A 241 0.84 1.84 -12.84
N GLU A 242 1.18 0.58 -13.14
CA GLU A 242 1.75 -0.36 -12.17
C GLU A 242 3.11 0.09 -11.65
N THR A 243 3.90 0.78 -12.49
CA THR A 243 5.23 1.26 -12.09
C THR A 243 5.09 2.40 -11.11
N VAL A 244 4.20 3.36 -11.36
CA VAL A 244 3.87 4.43 -10.41
C VAL A 244 3.30 3.85 -9.12
N PHE A 245 2.40 2.86 -9.19
CA PHE A 245 1.85 2.18 -8.01
C PHE A 245 2.96 1.55 -7.15
N SER A 246 3.96 0.92 -7.79
CA SER A 246 5.09 0.34 -7.09
C SER A 246 6.01 1.39 -6.47
N LEU A 247 6.31 2.48 -7.18
CA LEU A 247 7.16 3.57 -6.69
C LEU A 247 6.49 4.34 -5.55
N MET A 248 5.18 4.56 -5.62
CA MET A 248 4.41 5.18 -4.54
C MET A 248 4.51 4.38 -3.23
N GLN A 249 4.66 3.07 -3.30
CA GLN A 249 4.84 2.21 -2.13
C GLN A 249 6.32 1.97 -1.77
N HIS A 250 7.25 2.68 -2.42
CA HIS A 250 8.68 2.67 -2.09
C HIS A 250 9.18 4.13 -1.96
N PRO A 251 8.72 4.88 -0.94
CA PRO A 251 8.94 6.32 -0.85
C PRO A 251 10.43 6.72 -0.73
N SER A 252 11.30 5.79 -0.37
CA SER A 252 12.75 6.03 -0.21
C SER A 252 13.56 5.82 -1.49
N ILE A 253 12.98 5.22 -2.54
CA ILE A 253 13.72 4.91 -3.77
C ILE A 253 13.59 6.09 -4.73
N ASP A 254 14.71 6.63 -5.18
CA ASP A 254 14.76 7.55 -6.31
C ASP A 254 14.28 6.82 -7.59
N PRO A 255 13.23 7.31 -8.27
CA PRO A 255 12.70 6.70 -9.49
C PRO A 255 13.75 6.50 -10.58
N VAL A 256 14.74 7.40 -10.71
CA VAL A 256 15.81 7.24 -11.70
C VAL A 256 16.71 6.08 -11.31
N ALA A 257 17.10 5.99 -10.04
CA ALA A 257 17.88 4.85 -9.55
C ALA A 257 17.13 3.50 -9.68
N ALA A 258 15.80 3.51 -9.56
CA ALA A 258 14.95 2.33 -9.74
C ALA A 258 14.97 1.83 -11.20
N GLU A 259 14.80 2.72 -12.17
CA GLU A 259 14.78 2.37 -13.60
C GLU A 259 16.12 1.80 -14.09
N HIS A 260 17.21 2.16 -13.42
CA HIS A 260 18.56 1.72 -13.75
C HIS A 260 19.09 0.59 -12.85
N ASN A 261 18.23 -0.05 -12.06
CA ASN A 261 18.55 -1.20 -11.20
C ASN A 261 19.74 -0.96 -10.24
N ALA A 262 19.97 0.30 -9.83
CA ALA A 262 21.03 0.63 -8.88
C ALA A 262 20.76 0.04 -7.49
N VAL A 263 19.49 -0.22 -7.17
CA VAL A 263 19.02 -0.76 -5.89
C VAL A 263 18.53 -2.20 -6.07
N SER A 264 19.46 -3.15 -6.11
CA SER A 264 19.15 -4.56 -6.40
C SER A 264 18.29 -5.26 -5.33
N HIS A 265 18.40 -4.85 -4.06
CA HIS A 265 17.70 -5.50 -2.95
C HIS A 265 16.19 -5.23 -2.93
N ALA A 266 15.74 -4.10 -3.48
CA ALA A 266 14.32 -3.71 -3.51
C ALA A 266 13.56 -4.25 -4.73
N ALA A 267 14.25 -4.87 -5.70
CA ALA A 267 13.66 -5.33 -6.96
C ALA A 267 12.53 -6.35 -6.75
N LYS A 268 12.66 -7.27 -5.77
CA LYS A 268 11.57 -8.21 -5.42
C LYS A 268 10.33 -7.43 -4.95
N GLY A 269 10.50 -6.44 -4.08
CA GLY A 269 9.40 -5.61 -3.58
C GLY A 269 8.68 -4.84 -4.68
N LEU A 270 9.43 -4.21 -5.59
CA LEU A 270 8.87 -3.51 -6.75
C LEU A 270 8.07 -4.46 -7.66
N LEU A 271 8.60 -5.65 -7.96
CA LEU A 271 7.88 -6.65 -8.77
C LEU A 271 6.61 -7.17 -8.09
N LEU A 272 6.65 -7.45 -6.79
CA LEU A 272 5.47 -7.87 -6.03
C LEU A 272 4.38 -6.80 -6.07
N GLN A 273 4.75 -5.53 -5.95
CA GLN A 273 3.81 -4.43 -6.01
C GLN A 273 3.20 -4.23 -7.40
N ARG A 274 3.98 -4.40 -8.47
CA ARG A 274 3.44 -4.37 -9.83
C ARG A 274 2.44 -5.50 -10.07
N ARG A 275 2.77 -6.73 -9.63
CA ARG A 275 1.85 -7.88 -9.70
C ARG A 275 0.60 -7.65 -8.86
N LEU A 276 0.72 -7.04 -7.68
CA LEU A 276 -0.42 -6.68 -6.86
C LEU A 276 -1.31 -5.66 -7.55
N SER A 277 -0.73 -4.63 -8.17
CA SER A 277 -1.45 -3.65 -8.99
C SER A 277 -2.26 -4.33 -10.08
N GLY A 278 -1.62 -5.18 -10.89
CA GLY A 278 -2.27 -5.93 -11.96
C GLY A 278 -3.44 -6.78 -11.44
N ARG A 279 -3.25 -7.47 -10.31
CA ARG A 279 -4.32 -8.26 -9.68
C ARG A 279 -5.48 -7.40 -9.18
N LEU A 280 -5.21 -6.28 -8.49
CA LEU A 280 -6.27 -5.39 -8.04
C LEU A 280 -7.04 -4.81 -9.23
N HIS A 281 -6.36 -4.50 -10.34
CA HIS A 281 -6.98 -4.00 -11.56
C HIS A 281 -7.88 -4.99 -12.29
N THR A 282 -7.74 -6.30 -12.06
CA THR A 282 -8.67 -7.31 -12.63
C THR A 282 -10.07 -7.25 -12.04
N VAL A 283 -10.22 -6.68 -10.84
CA VAL A 283 -11.49 -6.67 -10.10
C VAL A 283 -11.96 -5.24 -9.81
N TYR A 284 -11.02 -4.31 -9.60
CA TYR A 284 -11.30 -2.97 -9.13
C TYR A 284 -10.84 -1.91 -10.14
N ARG A 285 -11.42 -0.72 -10.04
CA ARG A 285 -11.07 0.44 -10.87
C ARG A 285 -9.83 1.16 -10.33
N SER A 286 -9.31 2.08 -11.14
CA SER A 286 -8.08 2.85 -10.87
C SER A 286 -8.11 3.65 -9.58
N ASP A 287 -9.28 4.14 -9.16
CA ASP A 287 -9.47 4.90 -7.93
C ASP A 287 -9.22 4.06 -6.67
N SER A 288 -9.71 2.82 -6.68
CA SER A 288 -9.55 1.83 -5.61
C SER A 288 -8.08 1.39 -5.48
N VAL A 289 -7.40 1.20 -6.62
CA VAL A 289 -5.97 0.87 -6.69
C VAL A 289 -5.12 2.04 -6.18
N ALA A 290 -5.40 3.26 -6.63
CA ALA A 290 -4.72 4.46 -6.16
C ALA A 290 -4.91 4.66 -4.65
N ALA A 291 -6.14 4.52 -4.14
CA ALA A 291 -6.43 4.64 -2.70
C ALA A 291 -5.64 3.63 -1.87
N HIS A 292 -5.48 2.39 -2.35
CA HIS A 292 -4.61 1.40 -1.70
C HIS A 292 -3.16 1.88 -1.62
N GLY A 293 -2.59 2.29 -2.76
CA GLY A 293 -1.21 2.76 -2.81
C GLY A 293 -0.98 4.01 -1.96
N MET A 294 -1.92 4.94 -1.93
CA MET A 294 -1.89 6.13 -1.06
C MET A 294 -1.92 5.76 0.43
N PHE A 295 -2.76 4.79 0.82
CA PHE A 295 -2.83 4.32 2.21
C PHE A 295 -1.50 3.73 2.67
N VAL A 296 -0.88 2.88 1.85
CA VAL A 296 0.43 2.27 2.13
C VAL A 296 1.53 3.33 2.13
N PHE A 297 1.53 4.26 1.16
CA PHE A 297 2.47 5.37 1.10
C PHE A 297 2.47 6.20 2.38
N TYR A 298 1.29 6.60 2.88
CA TYR A 298 1.20 7.37 4.12
C TYR A 298 1.52 6.56 5.38
N ALA A 299 1.37 5.23 5.35
CA ALA A 299 1.88 4.37 6.42
C ALA A 299 3.42 4.34 6.43
N LEU A 300 4.04 4.17 5.26
CA LEU A 300 5.50 4.11 5.08
C LEU A 300 6.20 5.46 5.29
N THR A 301 5.51 6.58 5.10
CA THR A 301 6.05 7.93 5.37
C THR A 301 5.70 8.43 6.77
N LEU A 302 5.16 7.57 7.65
CA LEU A 302 4.75 7.90 9.03
C LEU A 302 3.71 9.04 9.13
N SER A 303 3.04 9.34 8.01
CA SER A 303 2.01 10.38 7.90
C SER A 303 0.63 9.83 8.25
N HIS A 304 0.50 9.29 9.46
CA HIS A 304 -0.68 8.50 9.86
C HIS A 304 -2.01 9.27 9.79
N ALA A 305 -2.01 10.59 10.01
CA ALA A 305 -3.22 11.40 9.84
C ALA A 305 -3.70 11.39 8.37
N LYS A 306 -2.77 11.51 7.41
CA LYS A 306 -3.07 11.47 5.97
C LYS A 306 -3.49 10.08 5.51
N LYS A 307 -2.90 9.03 6.07
CA LYS A 307 -3.35 7.64 5.86
C LYS A 307 -4.84 7.46 6.16
N TRP A 308 -5.31 7.97 7.31
CA TRP A 308 -6.73 7.92 7.69
C TRP A 308 -7.59 8.89 6.89
N GLU A 309 -7.01 9.99 6.43
CA GLU A 309 -7.68 10.93 5.53
C GLU A 309 -8.01 10.31 4.18
N VAL A 310 -7.19 9.37 3.67
CA VAL A 310 -7.51 8.60 2.45
C VAL A 310 -8.84 7.87 2.61
N ILE A 311 -9.07 7.20 3.74
CA ILE A 311 -10.34 6.48 4.00
C ILE A 311 -11.51 7.47 4.08
N ARG A 312 -11.32 8.60 4.77
CA ARG A 312 -12.34 9.65 4.89
C ARG A 312 -12.72 10.22 3.53
N ALA A 313 -11.72 10.62 2.74
CA ALA A 313 -11.89 11.27 1.45
C ALA A 313 -12.47 10.30 0.41
N ALA A 314 -12.04 9.04 0.42
CA ALA A 314 -12.60 8.00 -0.46
C ALA A 314 -14.10 7.82 -0.24
N ALA A 315 -14.56 7.77 1.02
CA ALA A 315 -15.99 7.67 1.32
C ALA A 315 -16.76 8.91 0.82
N SER A 316 -16.23 10.12 1.04
CA SER A 316 -16.91 11.35 0.59
C SER A 316 -16.96 11.50 -0.94
N LEU A 317 -15.99 10.94 -1.66
CA LEU A 317 -15.94 10.96 -3.13
C LEU A 317 -16.67 9.78 -3.78
N GLY A 318 -17.18 8.84 -2.99
CA GLY A 318 -17.79 7.61 -3.50
C GLY A 318 -16.79 6.66 -4.18
N VAL A 319 -15.53 6.70 -3.77
CA VAL A 319 -14.50 5.76 -4.22
C VAL A 319 -14.62 4.47 -3.43
N GLY A 320 -14.84 3.36 -4.12
CA GLY A 320 -14.83 2.03 -3.51
C GLY A 320 -13.44 1.68 -2.97
N LEU A 321 -13.37 0.95 -1.87
CA LEU A 321 -12.10 0.42 -1.37
C LEU A 321 -12.01 -1.08 -1.64
N THR A 322 -10.83 -1.55 -2.01
CA THR A 322 -10.60 -2.98 -2.22
C THR A 322 -10.72 -3.73 -0.89
N GLU A 323 -11.14 -5.00 -0.93
CA GLU A 323 -11.21 -5.87 0.25
C GLU A 323 -9.84 -5.97 0.95
N ARG A 324 -8.76 -5.95 0.16
CA ARG A 324 -7.38 -5.92 0.64
C ARG A 324 -7.08 -4.62 1.39
N THR A 325 -7.47 -3.46 0.85
CA THR A 325 -7.32 -2.15 1.51
C THR A 325 -8.09 -2.11 2.82
N LEU A 326 -9.32 -2.64 2.84
CA LEU A 326 -10.14 -2.70 4.06
C LEU A 326 -9.50 -3.60 5.12
N SER A 327 -9.07 -4.80 4.74
CA SER A 327 -8.38 -5.72 5.66
C SER A 327 -7.09 -5.09 6.22
N LEU A 328 -6.28 -4.46 5.36
CA LEU A 328 -5.07 -3.75 5.77
C LEU A 328 -5.40 -2.61 6.74
N ALA A 329 -6.41 -1.80 6.43
CA ALA A 329 -6.83 -0.71 7.29
C ALA A 329 -7.29 -1.21 8.66
N VAL A 330 -7.98 -2.35 8.75
CA VAL A 330 -8.40 -2.93 10.04
C VAL A 330 -7.19 -3.37 10.87
N GLU A 331 -6.24 -4.08 10.26
CA GLU A 331 -5.03 -4.54 10.97
C GLU A 331 -4.16 -3.35 11.44
N VAL A 332 -4.07 -2.30 10.62
CA VAL A 332 -3.39 -1.05 10.99
C VAL A 332 -4.15 -0.31 12.09
N TYR A 333 -5.48 -0.25 12.02
CA TYR A 333 -6.32 0.32 13.07
C TYR A 333 -6.13 -0.43 14.40
N ALA A 334 -6.02 -1.76 14.35
CA ALA A 334 -5.76 -2.60 15.51
C ALA A 334 -4.38 -2.34 16.13
N ARG A 335 -3.35 -2.22 15.30
CA ARG A 335 -1.98 -1.88 15.76
C ARG A 335 -1.90 -0.50 16.38
N GLU A 336 -2.61 0.46 15.82
CA GLU A 336 -2.72 1.80 16.37
C GLU A 336 -3.77 1.90 17.49
N LYS A 337 -4.47 0.81 17.82
CA LYS A 337 -5.54 0.75 18.83
C LYS A 337 -6.62 1.82 18.63
N GLY A 338 -6.83 2.24 17.38
CA GLY A 338 -7.75 3.32 17.01
C GLY A 338 -7.38 4.71 17.56
N LEU A 339 -6.14 4.93 18.03
CA LEU A 339 -5.75 6.18 18.71
C LEU A 339 -5.66 7.38 17.75
N ARG A 340 -5.30 7.14 16.48
CA ARG A 340 -5.07 8.19 15.47
C ARG A 340 -6.25 8.37 14.51
N CYS A 341 -7.46 8.02 14.95
CA CYS A 341 -8.66 8.01 14.13
C CYS A 341 -9.68 9.01 14.67
N GLY A 342 -10.25 9.84 13.78
CA GLY A 342 -11.29 10.80 14.12
C GLY A 342 -12.71 10.27 13.85
N PRO A 343 -13.76 10.93 14.36
CA PRO A 343 -15.14 10.45 14.24
C PRO A 343 -15.60 10.33 12.78
N LYS A 344 -15.23 11.28 11.91
CA LYS A 344 -15.54 11.21 10.47
C LYS A 344 -14.87 10.03 9.78
N THR A 345 -13.63 9.71 10.16
CA THR A 345 -12.92 8.54 9.64
C THR A 345 -13.58 7.25 10.12
N VAL A 346 -13.97 7.15 11.39
CA VAL A 346 -14.68 5.97 11.90
C VAL A 346 -16.00 5.76 11.16
N LYS A 347 -16.77 6.82 10.90
CA LYS A 347 -18.01 6.73 10.11
C LYS A 347 -17.78 6.18 8.72
N ALA A 348 -16.84 6.80 7.98
CA ALA A 348 -16.43 6.36 6.65
C ALA A 348 -15.98 4.89 6.66
N PHE A 349 -15.15 4.53 7.64
CA PHE A 349 -14.59 3.19 7.73
C PHE A 349 -15.66 2.14 8.08
N SER A 350 -16.59 2.47 8.99
CA SER A 350 -17.72 1.61 9.35
C SER A 350 -18.65 1.38 8.16
N LEU A 351 -18.90 2.41 7.35
CA LEU A 351 -19.69 2.28 6.12
C LEU A 351 -19.02 1.33 5.12
N PHE A 352 -17.72 1.47 4.88
CA PHE A 352 -17.01 0.54 4.01
C PHE A 352 -17.02 -0.90 4.53
N LEU A 353 -16.85 -1.09 5.84
CA LEU A 353 -16.89 -2.41 6.46
C LEU A 353 -18.29 -3.03 6.45
N ALA A 354 -19.35 -2.23 6.55
CA ALA A 354 -20.72 -2.71 6.42
C ALA A 354 -21.05 -3.17 4.99
N ARG A 355 -20.46 -2.51 3.97
CA ARG A 355 -20.64 -2.88 2.56
C ARG A 355 -19.83 -4.12 2.18
N ASP A 356 -18.51 -4.06 2.33
CA ASP A 356 -17.58 -5.05 1.76
C ASP A 356 -16.69 -5.74 2.83
N GLY A 357 -16.85 -5.42 4.11
CA GLY A 357 -16.05 -6.00 5.20
C GLY A 357 -16.64 -7.29 5.78
N THR A 358 -15.89 -7.88 6.72
CA THR A 358 -16.36 -8.97 7.59
C THR A 358 -17.06 -8.41 8.82
N VAL A 359 -18.00 -9.18 9.38
CA VAL A 359 -18.72 -8.79 10.60
C VAL A 359 -17.77 -8.54 11.79
N GLY A 360 -16.74 -9.37 11.94
CA GLY A 360 -15.75 -9.24 13.00
C GLY A 360 -14.95 -7.95 12.90
N ASN A 361 -14.57 -7.54 11.69
CA ASN A 361 -13.86 -6.29 11.44
C ASN A 361 -14.72 -5.07 11.78
N LEU A 362 -15.99 -5.06 11.35
CA LEU A 362 -16.93 -3.98 11.67
C LEU A 362 -17.16 -3.86 13.18
N LEU A 363 -17.43 -4.99 13.84
CA LEU A 363 -17.61 -5.04 15.30
C LEU A 363 -16.37 -4.55 16.04
N TYR A 364 -15.17 -4.98 15.63
CA TYR A 364 -13.93 -4.54 16.25
C TYR A 364 -13.77 -3.02 16.19
N VAL A 365 -13.95 -2.43 15.00
CA VAL A 365 -13.78 -0.98 14.81
C VAL A 365 -14.79 -0.20 15.67
N LEU A 366 -16.06 -0.63 15.69
CA LEU A 366 -17.10 0.02 16.48
C LEU A 366 -16.85 -0.13 17.99
N LEU A 367 -16.58 -1.35 18.47
CA LEU A 367 -16.29 -1.60 19.89
C LEU A 367 -15.05 -0.87 20.37
N ARG A 368 -13.98 -0.87 19.57
CA ARG A 368 -12.74 -0.15 19.88
C ARG A 368 -12.96 1.36 19.91
N THR A 369 -13.75 1.90 19.00
CA THR A 369 -14.15 3.32 19.01
C THR A 369 -14.91 3.65 20.29
N ARG A 370 -15.96 2.89 20.63
CA ARG A 370 -16.74 3.11 21.87
C ARG A 370 -15.87 3.00 23.11
N LYS A 371 -14.91 2.08 23.13
CA LYS A 371 -13.93 1.96 24.22
C LYS A 371 -13.03 3.18 24.31
N ASN A 372 -12.51 3.68 23.17
CA ASN A 372 -11.66 4.86 23.16
C ASN A 372 -12.41 6.13 23.59
N GLU A 373 -13.71 6.25 23.28
CA GLU A 373 -14.57 7.35 23.76
C GLU A 373 -14.71 7.39 25.30
N LEU A 374 -14.52 6.26 25.97
CA LEU A 374 -14.57 6.13 27.42
C LEU A 374 -13.22 6.33 28.11
N LEU A 375 -12.11 6.34 27.36
CA LEU A 375 -10.79 6.49 27.92
C LEU A 375 -10.54 7.95 28.35
N PRO A 376 -9.83 8.17 29.48
CA PRO A 376 -9.53 9.51 29.97
C PRO A 376 -8.73 10.34 28.98
N ASP A 377 -7.84 9.71 28.21
CA ASP A 377 -6.97 10.37 27.23
C ASP A 377 -7.75 11.03 26.07
N PHE A 378 -9.00 10.61 25.83
CA PHE A 378 -9.87 11.16 24.78
C PHE A 378 -11.00 12.03 25.34
N GLN A 379 -11.04 12.27 26.66
CA GLN A 379 -12.01 13.16 27.27
C GLN A 379 -11.78 14.59 26.77
N GLY A 380 -12.82 15.18 26.16
CA GLY A 380 -12.78 16.51 25.54
C GLY A 380 -12.69 16.51 24.00
N LEU A 381 -12.43 15.35 23.39
CA LEU A 381 -12.58 15.18 21.94
C LEU A 381 -14.03 14.83 21.59
N ALA A 382 -14.46 15.21 20.38
CA ALA A 382 -15.82 14.92 19.91
C ALA A 382 -16.04 13.41 19.77
N LYS A 383 -17.15 12.92 20.34
CA LYS A 383 -17.59 11.52 20.20
C LYS A 383 -18.05 11.23 18.77
N THR A 384 -18.04 9.96 18.39
CA THR A 384 -18.59 9.47 17.13
C THR A 384 -20.09 9.32 17.26
N ALA A 385 -20.83 10.26 16.69
CA ALA A 385 -22.29 10.21 16.60
C ALA A 385 -22.70 10.14 15.12
N PHE A 386 -23.35 9.05 14.71
CA PHE A 386 -23.85 8.86 13.35
C PHE A 386 -25.08 9.73 13.11
N SER A 387 -25.20 10.35 11.92
CA SER A 387 -26.45 10.99 11.53
C SER A 387 -27.52 9.94 11.28
N VAL A 388 -28.79 10.35 11.26
CA VAL A 388 -29.91 9.44 10.98
C VAL A 388 -29.76 8.79 9.60
N GLU A 389 -29.25 9.53 8.62
CA GLU A 389 -28.99 9.06 7.27
C GLU A 389 -27.84 8.04 7.26
N GLU A 390 -26.71 8.36 7.90
CA GLU A 390 -25.54 7.47 8.00
C GLU A 390 -25.90 6.15 8.71
N GLN A 391 -26.66 6.25 9.82
CA GLN A 391 -27.14 5.09 10.55
C GLN A 391 -28.06 4.22 9.68
N LYS A 392 -29.04 4.82 9.00
CA LYS A 392 -29.93 4.09 8.09
C LYS A 392 -29.16 3.37 6.99
N GLU A 393 -28.15 4.03 6.43
CA GLU A 393 -27.33 3.45 5.36
C GLU A 393 -26.53 2.24 5.85
N ILE A 394 -25.82 2.38 6.97
CA ILE A 394 -25.05 1.28 7.58
C ILE A 394 -25.96 0.11 7.94
N LEU A 395 -27.09 0.38 8.60
CA LEU A 395 -28.03 -0.66 9.02
C LEU A 395 -28.73 -1.34 7.84
N HIS A 396 -29.02 -0.59 6.78
CA HIS A 396 -29.52 -1.17 5.54
C HIS A 396 -28.51 -2.14 4.91
N CYS A 397 -27.22 -1.76 4.84
CA CYS A 397 -26.16 -2.66 4.38
C CYS A 397 -26.05 -3.91 5.28
N VAL A 398 -26.07 -3.74 6.60
CA VAL A 398 -26.03 -4.85 7.57
C VAL A 398 -27.23 -5.78 7.39
N GLU A 399 -28.44 -5.25 7.22
CA GLU A 399 -29.66 -6.05 7.04
C GLU A 399 -29.65 -6.80 5.70
N TYR A 400 -29.17 -6.16 4.64
CA TYR A 400 -28.97 -6.82 3.35
C TYR A 400 -27.95 -7.97 3.45
N ARG A 401 -26.80 -7.73 4.10
CA ARG A 401 -25.76 -8.75 4.32
C ARG A 401 -26.25 -9.89 5.22
N ALA A 402 -27.01 -9.59 6.27
CA ALA A 402 -27.58 -10.58 7.19
C ALA A 402 -28.51 -11.61 6.52
N ARG A 403 -29.09 -11.29 5.34
CA ARG A 403 -29.89 -12.27 4.58
C ARG A 403 -29.06 -13.37 3.94
N ARG A 404 -27.75 -13.14 3.76
CA ARG A 404 -26.83 -14.04 3.04
C ARG A 404 -25.66 -14.52 3.91
N ASP A 405 -25.37 -13.84 5.01
CA ASP A 405 -24.23 -14.09 5.91
C ASP A 405 -24.74 -14.27 7.35
N GLU A 406 -24.63 -15.50 7.86
CA GLU A 406 -25.05 -15.88 9.22
C GLU A 406 -24.32 -15.08 10.30
N GLY A 407 -23.08 -14.67 10.06
CA GLY A 407 -22.31 -13.84 10.99
C GLY A 407 -22.95 -12.46 11.15
N PHE A 408 -23.35 -11.83 10.05
CA PHE A 408 -24.10 -10.57 10.09
C PHE A 408 -25.51 -10.74 10.67
N ALA A 409 -26.18 -11.88 10.41
CA ALA A 409 -27.47 -12.18 11.01
C ALA A 409 -27.39 -12.25 12.55
N ALA A 410 -26.40 -12.96 13.08
CA ALA A 410 -26.17 -13.07 14.52
C ALA A 410 -25.74 -11.74 15.16
N ALA A 411 -24.90 -10.95 14.49
CA ALA A 411 -24.39 -9.69 15.03
C ALA A 411 -25.32 -8.48 14.83
N ARG A 412 -26.42 -8.63 14.08
CA ARG A 412 -27.30 -7.53 13.65
C ARG A 412 -27.76 -6.65 14.81
N SER A 413 -28.24 -7.26 15.90
CA SER A 413 -28.73 -6.51 17.07
C SER A 413 -27.61 -5.67 17.69
N LEU A 414 -26.45 -6.28 17.94
CA LEU A 414 -25.28 -5.61 18.50
C LEU A 414 -24.77 -4.49 17.59
N LEU A 415 -24.74 -4.69 16.28
CA LEU A 415 -24.38 -3.66 15.30
C LEU A 415 -25.36 -2.49 15.33
N SER A 416 -26.67 -2.77 15.40
CA SER A 416 -27.70 -1.75 15.53
C SER A 416 -27.51 -0.92 16.80
N THR A 417 -27.19 -1.57 17.91
CA THR A 417 -26.92 -0.92 19.19
C THR A 417 -25.65 -0.07 19.12
N LEU A 418 -24.54 -0.59 18.58
CA LEU A 418 -23.27 0.14 18.50
C LEU A 418 -23.33 1.39 17.62
N VAL A 419 -24.12 1.35 16.55
CA VAL A 419 -24.32 2.49 15.64
C VAL A 419 -25.35 3.47 16.22
N GLY A 420 -26.38 2.97 16.90
CA GLY A 420 -27.51 3.77 17.38
C GLY A 420 -27.40 4.33 18.81
N GLU A 421 -26.55 3.79 19.68
CA GLU A 421 -26.43 4.28 21.05
C GLU A 421 -25.46 5.46 21.19
N ASP A 422 -25.90 6.48 21.92
CA ASP A 422 -25.09 7.65 22.30
C ASP A 422 -24.33 7.45 23.65
N GLU A 423 -24.71 6.42 24.42
CA GLU A 423 -24.25 6.13 25.79
C GLU A 423 -23.42 4.83 25.86
N PRO A 424 -22.11 4.85 25.54
CA PRO A 424 -21.27 3.66 25.50
C PRO A 424 -21.13 2.90 26.83
N HIS A 425 -21.43 3.55 27.97
CA HIS A 425 -21.37 2.90 29.29
C HIS A 425 -22.45 1.83 29.49
N GLU A 426 -23.65 2.07 28.97
CA GLU A 426 -24.78 1.15 29.10
C GLU A 426 -24.56 -0.09 28.25
N LEU A 427 -24.03 0.09 27.03
CA LEU A 427 -23.60 -0.99 26.13
C LEU A 427 -22.64 -1.97 26.81
N PHE A 428 -21.52 -1.47 27.36
CA PHE A 428 -20.52 -2.33 27.98
C PHE A 428 -21.01 -2.96 29.29
N ARG A 429 -21.91 -2.29 30.03
CA ARG A 429 -22.57 -2.86 31.19
C ARG A 429 -23.48 -4.03 30.78
N ALA A 430 -24.31 -3.85 29.75
CA ALA A 430 -25.17 -4.89 29.20
C ALA A 430 -24.37 -6.09 28.68
N LEU A 431 -23.31 -5.86 27.89
CA LEU A 431 -22.38 -6.90 27.42
C LEU A 431 -21.70 -7.65 28.58
N SER A 432 -21.30 -6.93 29.63
CA SER A 432 -20.66 -7.57 30.79
C SER A 432 -21.66 -8.41 31.60
N HIS A 433 -22.92 -8.00 31.69
CA HIS A 433 -23.98 -8.76 32.36
C HIS A 433 -24.36 -10.03 31.60
N THR A 434 -24.49 -9.97 30.27
CA THR A 434 -24.79 -11.15 29.44
C THR A 434 -23.66 -12.17 29.48
N VAL A 435 -22.39 -11.72 29.42
CA VAL A 435 -21.23 -12.62 29.55
C VAL A 435 -21.16 -13.27 30.94
N ARG A 436 -21.48 -12.53 32.01
CA ARG A 436 -21.50 -13.09 33.38
C ARG A 436 -22.66 -14.05 33.60
N ALA A 437 -23.86 -13.72 33.13
CA ALA A 437 -25.05 -14.56 33.25
C ALA A 437 -24.85 -15.94 32.60
N ASN A 438 -24.21 -15.99 31.43
CA ASN A 438 -23.90 -17.24 30.74
C ASN A 438 -22.74 -18.04 31.34
N ASN A 439 -21.77 -17.39 32.00
CA ASN A 439 -20.75 -18.11 32.76
C ASN A 439 -21.28 -18.68 34.08
N SER A 440 -22.37 -18.12 34.62
CA SER A 440 -23.04 -18.61 35.84
C SER A 440 -24.14 -19.65 35.59
N SER A 441 -24.57 -19.87 34.34
CA SER A 441 -25.62 -20.83 33.99
C SER A 441 -25.10 -22.22 33.58
N GLY A 442 -23.82 -22.52 33.84
CA GLY A 442 -23.19 -23.82 33.57
C GLY A 442 -23.71 -25.02 34.40
N THR A 443 -24.73 -24.82 35.25
CA THR A 443 -25.38 -25.90 36.01
C THR A 443 -26.85 -25.55 36.31
N ALA A 444 -27.75 -25.68 35.34
CA ALA A 444 -29.19 -25.92 35.60
C ALA A 444 -29.88 -26.46 34.34
N ASP A 445 -30.67 -27.50 34.53
CA ASP A 445 -31.33 -28.33 33.52
C ASP A 445 -32.73 -27.79 33.16
N VAL A 446 -33.15 -28.10 31.92
CA VAL A 446 -34.49 -28.09 31.28
C VAL A 446 -35.29 -26.77 31.11
N GLY A 447 -35.63 -26.45 29.84
CA GLY A 447 -36.98 -25.97 29.47
C GLY A 447 -37.08 -24.76 28.53
N GLU A 448 -37.41 -25.03 27.26
CA GLU A 448 -38.16 -24.20 26.29
C GLU A 448 -37.80 -22.71 26.07
N SER A 449 -37.25 -22.40 24.87
CA SER A 449 -37.76 -21.37 23.94
C SER A 449 -36.78 -21.18 22.77
N ASP A 450 -37.28 -21.12 21.53
CA ASP A 450 -36.51 -20.85 20.30
C ASP A 450 -35.79 -19.48 20.30
N GLU A 451 -36.08 -18.60 21.26
CA GLU A 451 -35.36 -17.33 21.46
C GLU A 451 -34.08 -17.50 22.30
N SER A 452 -34.04 -18.50 23.20
CA SER A 452 -32.88 -18.78 24.06
C SER A 452 -31.72 -19.43 23.29
N SER A 453 -32.03 -20.21 22.25
CA SER A 453 -31.04 -20.77 21.33
C SER A 453 -30.41 -19.69 20.46
N ASN A 454 -31.19 -18.70 20.03
CA ASN A 454 -30.73 -17.57 19.23
C ASN A 454 -29.87 -16.61 20.08
N MET A 455 -30.27 -16.31 21.32
CA MET A 455 -29.45 -15.51 22.26
C MET A 455 -28.15 -16.24 22.66
N ASN A 456 -28.18 -17.56 22.86
CA ASN A 456 -26.97 -18.33 23.13
C ASN A 456 -26.05 -18.41 21.90
N ALA A 457 -26.58 -18.47 20.68
CA ALA A 457 -25.79 -18.37 19.45
C ALA A 457 -25.16 -16.96 19.31
N VAL A 458 -25.92 -15.90 19.60
CA VAL A 458 -25.42 -14.52 19.62
C VAL A 458 -24.36 -14.32 20.70
N VAL A 459 -24.53 -14.86 21.91
CA VAL A 459 -23.53 -14.75 22.98
C VAL A 459 -22.30 -15.60 22.70
N THR A 460 -22.44 -16.80 22.12
CA THR A 460 -21.29 -17.64 21.71
C THR A 460 -20.55 -17.01 20.54
N SER A 461 -21.27 -16.40 19.60
CA SER A 461 -20.71 -15.64 18.49
C SER A 461 -20.05 -14.35 18.99
N VAL A 462 -20.66 -13.60 19.90
CA VAL A 462 -20.07 -12.40 20.53
C VAL A 462 -18.88 -12.77 21.43
N GLN A 463 -18.88 -13.91 22.13
CA GLN A 463 -17.72 -14.40 22.87
C GLN A 463 -16.61 -14.90 21.93
N SER A 464 -16.96 -15.55 20.82
CA SER A 464 -16.01 -15.90 19.76
C SER A 464 -15.43 -14.65 19.13
N ILE A 465 -16.25 -13.67 18.80
CA ILE A 465 -15.86 -12.38 18.23
C ILE A 465 -15.04 -11.57 19.23
N LEU A 466 -15.40 -11.52 20.51
CA LEU A 466 -14.58 -10.88 21.55
C LEU A 466 -13.26 -11.62 21.76
N ARG A 467 -13.24 -12.95 21.61
CA ARG A 467 -12.00 -13.75 21.59
C ARG A 467 -11.19 -13.49 20.32
N ASP A 468 -11.80 -13.31 19.16
CA ASP A 468 -11.16 -12.98 17.88
C ASP A 468 -10.62 -11.54 17.89
N VAL A 469 -11.34 -10.63 18.55
CA VAL A 469 -10.90 -9.28 18.88
C VAL A 469 -9.70 -9.33 19.82
N ASP A 470 -9.75 -10.17 20.86
CA ASP A 470 -8.62 -10.42 21.76
C ASP A 470 -7.46 -11.14 21.04
N THR A 471 -7.71 -12.00 20.03
CA THR A 471 -6.65 -12.63 19.24
C THR A 471 -6.02 -11.64 18.28
N LEU A 472 -6.77 -10.72 17.67
CA LEU A 472 -6.24 -9.59 16.91
C LEU A 472 -5.39 -8.67 17.81
N ASP A 473 -5.88 -8.32 19.01
CA ASP A 473 -5.13 -7.51 19.98
C ASP A 473 -3.86 -8.25 20.48
N LYS A 474 -3.91 -9.58 20.68
CA LYS A 474 -2.76 -10.42 21.06
C LYS A 474 -1.76 -10.63 19.91
N ALA A 475 -2.22 -10.79 18.67
CA ALA A 475 -1.39 -10.91 17.48
C ALA A 475 -0.66 -9.60 17.18
N SER A 476 -1.32 -8.46 17.43
CA SER A 476 -0.73 -7.12 17.43
C SER A 476 0.38 -6.98 18.50
N SER A 477 0.20 -7.55 19.69
CA SER A 477 1.14 -7.43 20.82
C SER A 477 2.33 -8.41 20.77
N LYS A 478 2.16 -9.62 20.24
CA LYS A 478 3.22 -10.65 20.20
C LYS A 478 4.28 -10.44 19.11
N ALA A 479 4.07 -9.50 18.19
CA ALA A 479 5.04 -9.19 17.14
C ALA A 479 6.01 -8.03 17.51
N SER A 480 5.79 -7.36 18.65
CA SER A 480 6.72 -6.33 19.18
C SER A 480 7.83 -6.91 20.05
N THR A 481 7.83 -8.23 20.28
CA THR A 481 8.90 -8.96 20.95
C THR A 481 9.38 -10.08 20.02
N THR A 482 10.68 -10.08 19.76
CA THR A 482 11.44 -10.98 18.89
C THR A 482 11.03 -12.47 18.98
N PRO A 483 10.95 -13.22 17.85
CA PRO A 483 10.90 -14.67 17.92
C PRO A 483 12.31 -15.25 17.78
N THR A 484 12.77 -15.99 18.79
CA THR A 484 13.83 -16.99 18.61
C THR A 484 13.17 -18.37 18.56
N THR A 485 13.30 -19.01 17.40
CA THR A 485 13.34 -20.47 17.13
C THR A 485 12.31 -21.39 17.79
N SER A 486 11.43 -21.92 16.94
CA SER A 486 10.67 -23.17 17.11
C SER A 486 11.56 -24.41 17.01
N VAL A 487 11.35 -25.42 17.88
CA VAL A 487 11.41 -26.86 17.51
C VAL A 487 10.43 -27.70 18.36
N ALA A 488 9.48 -28.32 17.65
CA ALA A 488 8.78 -29.60 17.82
C ALA A 488 7.95 -29.95 19.08
N ALA A 489 6.64 -30.09 18.89
CA ALA A 489 5.85 -31.35 18.86
C ALA A 489 4.39 -30.95 18.56
N GLY A 490 3.64 -31.47 17.58
CA GLY A 490 3.45 -32.85 17.17
C GLY A 490 1.99 -33.24 17.47
N ARG A 491 1.17 -33.38 16.41
CA ARG A 491 -0.24 -33.82 16.31
C ARG A 491 -1.37 -32.80 16.52
N GLY A 492 -2.22 -32.71 15.50
CA GLY A 492 -3.50 -32.03 15.50
C GLY A 492 -3.84 -31.42 14.15
N VAL A 493 -3.92 -32.25 13.10
CA VAL A 493 -4.56 -31.84 11.84
C VAL A 493 -6.05 -31.76 12.11
N GLU A 494 -6.58 -30.55 12.26
CA GLU A 494 -8.00 -30.29 12.04
C GLU A 494 -8.12 -29.24 10.94
N LYS A 495 -8.71 -29.70 9.84
CA LYS A 495 -9.04 -28.93 8.65
C LYS A 495 -9.89 -27.72 9.06
N THR A 496 -9.32 -26.52 9.01
CA THR A 496 -10.12 -25.30 8.89
C THR A 496 -10.90 -25.42 7.59
N GLY A 497 -12.21 -25.56 7.71
CA GLY A 497 -13.12 -25.79 6.60
C GLY A 497 -12.94 -24.76 5.50
N GLU A 498 -12.77 -25.26 4.27
CA GLU A 498 -13.12 -24.50 3.07
C GLU A 498 -14.56 -24.01 3.22
N TYR A 499 -14.74 -22.72 3.48
CA TYR A 499 -16.02 -22.06 3.24
C TYR A 499 -16.24 -22.02 1.73
N ARG A 500 -16.89 -23.08 1.23
CA ARG A 500 -17.32 -23.17 -0.16
C ARG A 500 -18.55 -22.27 -0.31
N PHE A 501 -18.34 -21.06 -0.83
CA PHE A 501 -19.43 -20.27 -1.41
C PHE A 501 -20.10 -21.17 -2.48
N THR A 502 -21.36 -21.53 -2.30
CA THR A 502 -22.14 -22.17 -3.37
C THR A 502 -22.58 -21.09 -4.34
N VAL A 503 -21.67 -20.65 -5.18
CA VAL A 503 -21.99 -19.82 -6.35
C VAL A 503 -22.73 -20.74 -7.33
N LYS A 504 -23.95 -20.35 -7.75
CA LYS A 504 -24.64 -21.06 -8.83
C LYS A 504 -23.78 -20.96 -10.09
N ASP A 505 -23.60 -22.09 -10.77
CA ASP A 505 -22.80 -22.16 -12.01
C ASP A 505 -23.39 -21.23 -13.08
N GLU A 506 -22.56 -20.64 -13.94
CA GLU A 506 -23.01 -19.72 -15.02
C GLU A 506 -24.09 -20.37 -15.89
N ASN A 507 -23.96 -21.68 -16.13
CA ASN A 507 -24.93 -22.47 -16.88
C ASN A 507 -26.30 -22.56 -16.18
N VAL A 508 -26.35 -22.54 -14.85
CA VAL A 508 -27.59 -22.59 -14.06
C VAL A 508 -28.27 -21.23 -14.03
N LEU A 509 -27.49 -20.14 -13.96
CA LEU A 509 -28.02 -18.77 -14.05
C LEU A 509 -28.56 -18.46 -15.45
N GLN A 510 -27.90 -18.96 -16.50
CA GLN A 510 -28.37 -18.87 -17.89
C GLN A 510 -29.72 -19.60 -18.07
N GLU A 511 -29.84 -20.80 -17.50
CA GLU A 511 -31.07 -21.62 -17.56
C GLU A 511 -32.23 -21.00 -16.75
N GLU A 512 -31.94 -20.32 -15.62
CA GLU A 512 -32.93 -19.53 -14.86
C GLU A 512 -33.39 -18.29 -15.64
N LEU A 513 -32.49 -17.64 -16.38
CA LEU A 513 -32.82 -16.50 -17.24
C LEU A 513 -33.73 -16.92 -18.40
N GLU A 514 -33.45 -18.05 -19.03
CA GLU A 514 -34.29 -18.63 -20.11
C GLU A 514 -35.68 -19.03 -19.58
N LYS A 515 -35.76 -19.68 -18.41
CA LYS A 515 -37.04 -20.03 -17.76
C LYS A 515 -37.88 -18.80 -17.40
N LEU A 516 -37.25 -17.66 -17.09
CA LEU A 516 -37.92 -16.39 -16.84
C LEU A 516 -38.57 -15.79 -18.09
N TYR A 517 -38.02 -16.03 -19.28
CA TYR A 517 -38.63 -15.63 -20.54
C TYR A 517 -39.84 -16.51 -20.92
N ASP A 518 -39.84 -17.77 -20.49
CA ASP A 518 -40.94 -18.72 -20.72
C ASP A 518 -42.11 -18.62 -19.74
N CYS A 519 -41.95 -17.85 -18.64
CA CYS A 519 -42.99 -17.68 -17.64
C CYS A 519 -43.93 -16.51 -17.95
N ASN A 520 -45.25 -16.72 -17.74
CA ASN A 520 -46.29 -15.69 -17.85
C ASN A 520 -46.28 -14.70 -16.66
N LEU A 521 -45.13 -14.07 -16.41
CA LEU A 521 -44.95 -13.02 -15.40
C LEU A 521 -45.21 -11.63 -16.00
N PRO A 522 -45.83 -10.70 -15.23
CA PRO A 522 -45.95 -9.30 -15.62
C PRO A 522 -44.58 -8.68 -15.92
N THR A 523 -44.52 -7.80 -16.92
CA THR A 523 -43.26 -7.24 -17.47
C THR A 523 -42.37 -6.61 -16.39
N SER A 524 -42.94 -5.87 -15.44
CA SER A 524 -42.21 -5.22 -14.35
C SER A 524 -41.55 -6.20 -13.38
N MET A 525 -42.13 -7.38 -13.17
CA MET A 525 -41.53 -8.42 -12.32
C MET A 525 -40.44 -9.19 -13.05
N ARG A 526 -40.58 -9.34 -14.38
CA ARG A 526 -39.57 -9.97 -15.23
C ARG A 526 -38.30 -9.14 -15.30
N GLU A 527 -38.44 -7.82 -15.46
CA GLU A 527 -37.31 -6.87 -15.45
C GLU A 527 -36.57 -6.88 -14.12
N LEU A 528 -37.30 -6.93 -12.99
CA LEU A 528 -36.69 -6.95 -11.66
C LEU A 528 -35.97 -8.29 -11.37
N ALA A 529 -36.55 -9.40 -11.81
CA ALA A 529 -35.91 -10.71 -11.71
C ALA A 529 -34.68 -10.83 -12.64
N GLN A 530 -34.73 -10.24 -13.83
CA GLN A 530 -33.60 -10.17 -14.76
C GLN A 530 -32.44 -9.36 -14.16
N MET A 531 -32.74 -8.20 -13.56
CA MET A 531 -31.73 -7.39 -12.87
C MET A 531 -31.07 -8.16 -11.73
N HIS A 532 -31.84 -8.92 -10.94
CA HIS A 532 -31.30 -9.69 -9.82
C HIS A 532 -30.43 -10.87 -10.28
N ILE A 533 -30.78 -11.55 -11.38
CA ILE A 533 -29.96 -12.63 -11.94
C ILE A 533 -28.67 -12.08 -12.55
N LEU A 534 -28.72 -10.93 -13.23
CA LEU A 534 -27.53 -10.27 -13.75
C LEU A 534 -26.61 -9.78 -12.62
N GLU A 535 -27.17 -9.25 -11.53
CA GLU A 535 -26.41 -8.87 -10.33
C GLU A 535 -25.79 -10.11 -9.65
N GLU A 536 -26.50 -11.23 -9.59
CA GLU A 536 -25.96 -12.51 -9.09
C GLU A 536 -24.86 -13.08 -10.00
N ALA A 537 -24.98 -12.94 -11.32
CA ALA A 537 -23.96 -13.34 -12.28
C ALA A 537 -22.70 -12.46 -12.17
N GLU A 538 -22.86 -11.15 -12.01
CA GLU A 538 -21.74 -10.23 -11.79
C GLU A 538 -21.04 -10.49 -10.45
N LEU A 539 -21.81 -10.81 -9.41
CA LEU A 539 -21.28 -11.26 -8.12
C LEU A 539 -20.57 -12.62 -8.22
N ALA A 540 -21.11 -13.58 -8.97
CA ALA A 540 -20.49 -14.87 -9.22
C ALA A 540 -19.15 -14.72 -9.95
N GLU A 541 -19.11 -13.89 -10.98
CA GLU A 541 -17.89 -13.59 -11.72
C GLU A 541 -16.87 -12.84 -10.84
N ARG A 542 -17.34 -11.88 -10.02
CA ARG A 542 -16.51 -11.19 -9.03
C ARG A 542 -15.96 -12.15 -7.98
N VAL A 543 -16.74 -13.13 -7.50
CA VAL A 543 -16.27 -14.16 -6.54
C VAL A 543 -15.25 -15.10 -7.18
N LYS A 544 -15.44 -15.49 -8.44
CA LYS A 544 -14.46 -16.26 -9.22
C LYS A 544 -13.16 -15.48 -9.38
N ARG A 545 -13.23 -14.21 -9.81
CA ARG A 545 -12.06 -13.32 -9.91
C ARG A 545 -11.39 -13.06 -8.54
N LEU A 546 -12.17 -12.94 -7.47
CA LEU A 546 -11.65 -12.84 -6.09
C LEU A 546 -10.88 -14.11 -5.70
N SER A 547 -11.41 -15.30 -5.99
CA SER A 547 -10.67 -16.55 -5.70
C SER A 547 -9.31 -16.62 -6.41
N GLU A 548 -9.22 -16.09 -7.63
CA GLU A 548 -7.98 -15.95 -8.38
C GLU A 548 -7.07 -14.86 -7.80
N ALA A 549 -7.65 -13.79 -7.25
CA ALA A 549 -6.98 -12.68 -6.57
C ALA A 549 -6.46 -13.02 -5.15
N TRP A 550 -6.86 -14.16 -4.57
CA TRP A 550 -6.52 -14.58 -3.20
C TRP A 550 -5.25 -15.43 -3.05
N VAL A 551 -4.67 -15.93 -4.13
CA VAL A 551 -3.44 -16.74 -4.13
C VAL A 551 -2.20 -15.85 -3.88
N ASN A 552 -1.33 -16.24 -2.94
CA ASN A 552 -0.09 -15.52 -2.64
C ASN A 552 0.73 -15.31 -3.93
N PRO A 553 1.26 -14.11 -4.24
CA PRO A 553 2.08 -13.89 -5.43
C PRO A 553 3.32 -14.80 -5.54
N ASP A 554 3.68 -15.48 -4.45
CA ASP A 554 4.76 -16.47 -4.35
C ASP A 554 4.30 -17.94 -4.61
N SER A 555 3.02 -18.21 -4.92
CA SER A 555 2.50 -19.58 -5.10
C SER A 555 2.33 -20.06 -6.56
N LEU A 556 3.11 -19.50 -7.48
CA LEU A 556 3.41 -20.09 -8.79
C LEU A 556 4.93 -20.10 -9.04
#